data_AF-A0A1H4BDQ1-F1
#
_entry.id   AF-A0A1H4BDQ1-F1
#
_cell.length_a   1.000
_cell.length_b   1.000
_cell.length_c   1.000
_cell.angle_alpha   90.00
_cell.angle_beta   90.00
_cell.angle_gamma   90.00
#
_symmetry.space_group_name_H-M   'P 1'
#
loop_
_entity.id
_entity.type
_entity.pdbx_description
1 polymer ?
#
loop_
_entity_poly.entity_id
_entity_poly.type
_entity_poly.pdbx_seq_one_letter_code
_entity_poly.pdbx_strand_id
1 'polypeptide(L)'
;METKKFTQFGTLSVLLMLPLFLLFTVWALRLGVNNNPAFFIQISLALIFFICLLIFYKLTITADAENVSLRFGIGLVRKSYKISEIKSCKPVTNPPYYGIGIRILPNGRLYNVTGLKAIELQFKYKSSVVRIGTNKPEEISQLIQSLIAGKEIVRNMTETSTKNRETPIWIAIFLLVVVLTFIPNFQETRAEWNDNELKIKGVYGMTIPFSEIELADTVSNIPAISHRTNGYAFGRALIGNFKLADDSHSKLFIKKGVPPYVMIKCRKSVPIYINFKDKQKTMDLYQTLNQGKFLPDLDI
;
A
#
# COMPACT_ATOMS: atom_id res chain seq x y z
N MET A 1 30.57 -30.51 -6.81
CA MET A 1 30.76 -29.30 -7.65
C MET A 1 30.72 -28.09 -6.74
N GLU A 2 31.73 -27.22 -6.81
CA GLU A 2 31.85 -26.07 -5.90
C GLU A 2 30.82 -24.99 -6.23
N THR A 3 29.96 -24.66 -5.27
CA THR A 3 29.05 -23.51 -5.37
C THR A 3 29.80 -22.25 -4.96
N LYS A 4 29.96 -21.28 -5.87
CA LYS A 4 30.60 -19.99 -5.55
C LYS A 4 29.55 -18.95 -5.19
N LYS A 5 29.77 -18.26 -4.07
CA LYS A 5 28.86 -17.28 -3.49
C LYS A 5 29.49 -15.89 -3.47
N PHE A 6 28.82 -14.93 -4.08
CA PHE A 6 29.19 -13.52 -4.06
C PHE A 6 28.11 -12.74 -3.32
N THR A 7 28.49 -11.89 -2.37
CA THR A 7 27.53 -11.08 -1.60
C THR A 7 27.89 -9.61 -1.72
N GLN A 8 26.90 -8.82 -2.11
CA GLN A 8 26.98 -7.37 -2.14
C GLN A 8 26.09 -6.81 -1.03
N PHE A 9 26.66 -5.95 -0.19
CA PHE A 9 25.90 -5.20 0.80
C PHE A 9 25.20 -4.01 0.15
N GLY A 10 23.93 -3.78 0.49
CA GLY A 10 23.11 -2.70 -0.02
C GLY A 10 23.36 -1.39 0.72
N THR A 11 24.61 -0.92 0.80
CA THR A 11 25.01 0.26 1.60
C THR A 11 24.11 1.46 1.34
N LEU A 12 23.80 1.76 0.07
CA LEU A 12 22.98 2.91 -0.28
C LEU A 12 21.51 2.71 0.11
N SER A 13 20.96 1.50 -0.07
CA SER A 13 19.62 1.16 0.40
C SER A 13 19.51 1.28 1.91
N VAL A 14 20.52 0.80 2.66
CA VAL A 14 20.55 0.90 4.12
C VAL A 14 20.69 2.36 4.56
N LEU A 15 21.60 3.13 3.95
CA LEU A 15 21.83 4.54 4.26
C LEU A 15 20.58 5.40 4.05
N LEU A 16 19.75 5.09 3.04
CA LEU A 16 18.53 5.84 2.78
C LEU A 16 17.35 5.37 3.65
N MET A 17 17.19 4.05 3.84
CA MET A 17 16.01 3.50 4.52
C MET A 17 16.15 3.46 6.04
N LEU A 18 17.37 3.32 6.59
CA LEU A 18 17.59 3.25 8.03
C LEU A 18 17.26 4.57 8.75
N PRO A 19 17.67 5.76 8.27
CA PRO A 19 17.28 7.02 8.90
C PRO A 19 15.78 7.26 8.84
N LEU A 20 15.12 6.89 7.74
CA LEU A 20 13.66 6.98 7.62
C LEU A 20 12.97 6.08 8.63
N PHE A 21 13.40 4.82 8.75
CA PHE A 21 12.90 3.89 9.76
C PHE A 21 13.05 4.45 11.18
N LEU A 22 14.23 4.98 11.52
CA LEU A 22 14.48 5.57 12.84
C LEU A 22 13.62 6.82 13.07
N LEU A 23 13.48 7.69 12.07
CA LEU A 23 12.64 8.89 12.13
C LEU A 23 11.18 8.54 12.45
N PHE A 24 10.58 7.61 11.69
CA PHE A 24 9.19 7.19 11.93
C PHE A 24 9.04 6.49 13.28
N THR A 25 10.04 5.72 13.71
CA THR A 25 10.04 5.06 15.02
C THR A 25 10.09 6.08 16.16
N VAL A 26 10.99 7.05 16.11
CA VAL A 26 11.11 8.11 17.12
C VAL A 26 9.84 8.95 17.17
N TRP A 27 9.26 9.29 16.02
CA TRP A 27 8.02 10.05 15.97
C TRP A 27 6.83 9.28 16.56
N ALA A 28 6.74 7.97 16.28
CA ALA A 28 5.75 7.10 16.91
C ALA A 28 5.93 7.06 18.44
N LEU A 29 7.16 6.94 18.94
CA LEU A 29 7.45 6.96 20.38
C LEU A 29 7.07 8.30 21.04
N ARG A 30 7.31 9.43 20.36
CA ARG A 30 6.94 10.78 20.84
C ARG A 30 5.44 10.97 20.96
N LEU A 31 4.66 10.37 20.07
CA LEU A 31 3.19 10.39 20.15
C LEU A 31 2.65 9.59 21.33
N GLY A 32 3.43 8.65 21.86
CA GLY A 32 3.02 7.71 22.89
C GLY A 32 2.05 6.66 22.36
N VAL A 33 1.93 5.54 23.08
CA VAL A 33 0.95 4.50 22.76
C VAL A 33 -0.44 5.03 23.11
N ASN A 34 -1.16 5.48 22.10
CA ASN A 34 -2.51 6.00 22.24
C ASN A 34 -3.39 5.52 21.08
N ASN A 35 -4.70 5.72 21.20
CA ASN A 35 -5.64 5.41 20.13
C ASN A 35 -5.68 6.52 19.05
N ASN A 36 -4.60 7.29 18.88
CA ASN A 36 -4.55 8.34 17.87
C ASN A 36 -4.26 7.71 16.49
N PRO A 37 -5.09 7.99 15.46
CA PRO A 37 -4.80 7.67 14.06
C PRO A 37 -3.35 7.94 13.63
N ALA A 38 -2.76 9.05 14.10
CA ALA A 38 -1.39 9.43 13.77
C ALA A 38 -0.36 8.40 14.27
N PHE A 39 -0.54 7.83 15.46
CA PHE A 39 0.37 6.82 16.00
C PHE A 39 0.37 5.55 15.13
N PHE A 40 -0.82 5.10 14.74
CA PHE A 40 -0.97 3.93 13.87
C PHE A 40 -0.36 4.16 12.48
N ILE A 41 -0.53 5.34 11.88
CA ILE A 41 0.11 5.65 10.58
C ILE A 41 1.65 5.52 10.70
N GLN A 42 2.20 5.98 11.81
CA GLN A 42 3.65 6.13 11.99
C GLN A 42 4.33 4.80 12.27
N ILE A 43 3.75 3.99 13.16
CA ILE A 43 4.24 2.62 13.40
C ILE A 43 4.15 1.78 12.12
N SER A 44 3.15 2.03 11.29
CA SER A 44 2.94 1.33 10.01
C SER A 44 3.98 1.71 8.98
N LEU A 45 4.30 3.01 8.85
CA LEU A 45 5.40 3.48 8.02
C LEU A 45 6.74 2.89 8.49
N ALA A 46 7.00 2.91 9.80
CA ALA A 46 8.20 2.29 10.38
C ALA A 46 8.29 0.79 10.01
N LEU A 47 7.20 0.04 10.16
CA LEU A 47 7.15 -1.37 9.79
C LEU A 47 7.43 -1.61 8.30
N ILE A 48 6.88 -0.76 7.42
CA ILE A 48 7.12 -0.83 5.97
C ILE A 48 8.62 -0.61 5.67
N PHE A 49 9.23 0.42 6.23
CA PHE A 49 10.67 0.67 6.03
C PHE A 49 11.54 -0.46 6.59
N PHE A 50 11.14 -1.03 7.72
CA PHE A 50 11.81 -2.19 8.31
C PHE A 50 11.77 -3.43 7.40
N ILE A 51 10.59 -3.75 6.85
CA ILE A 51 10.45 -4.86 5.89
C ILE A 51 11.29 -4.60 4.64
N CYS A 52 11.26 -3.37 4.11
CA CYS A 52 12.10 -2.97 2.98
C CYS A 52 13.59 -3.15 3.28
N LEU A 53 14.05 -2.76 4.47
CA LEU A 53 15.44 -2.99 4.91
C LEU A 53 15.77 -4.48 4.90
N LEU A 54 14.92 -5.35 5.47
CA LEU A 54 15.13 -6.80 5.49
C LEU A 54 15.23 -7.44 4.10
N ILE A 55 14.59 -6.85 3.09
CA ILE A 55 14.66 -7.31 1.69
C ILE A 55 15.92 -6.76 0.99
N PHE A 56 16.21 -5.47 1.12
CA PHE A 56 17.22 -4.80 0.29
C PHE A 56 18.59 -4.62 0.93
N TYR A 57 18.80 -5.01 2.20
CA TYR A 57 20.10 -4.82 2.86
C TYR A 57 21.26 -5.62 2.24
N LYS A 58 20.98 -6.72 1.51
CA LYS A 58 22.00 -7.49 0.80
C LYS A 58 21.48 -8.13 -0.48
N LEU A 59 22.37 -8.35 -1.44
CA LEU A 59 22.14 -9.18 -2.62
C LEU A 59 23.21 -10.25 -2.69
N THR A 60 22.80 -11.51 -2.69
CA THR A 60 23.69 -12.66 -2.81
C THR A 60 23.47 -13.34 -4.15
N ILE A 61 24.54 -13.49 -4.91
CA ILE A 61 24.60 -14.24 -6.16
C ILE A 61 25.28 -15.57 -5.84
N THR A 62 24.63 -16.67 -6.16
CA THR A 62 25.19 -18.02 -6.05
C THR A 62 25.24 -18.61 -7.44
N ALA A 63 26.43 -18.98 -7.90
CA ALA A 63 26.63 -19.63 -9.18
C ALA A 63 27.02 -21.09 -8.93
N ASP A 64 26.22 -22.00 -9.47
CA ASP A 64 26.49 -23.44 -9.52
C ASP A 64 26.50 -23.89 -10.99
N ALA A 65 26.83 -25.16 -11.25
CA ALA A 65 26.96 -25.67 -12.62
C ALA A 65 25.62 -25.75 -13.40
N GLU A 66 24.51 -25.68 -12.71
CA GLU A 66 23.17 -25.78 -13.28
C GLU A 66 22.49 -24.42 -13.38
N ASN A 67 22.68 -23.55 -12.40
CA ASN A 67 21.90 -22.36 -12.13
C ASN A 67 22.74 -21.18 -11.59
N VAL A 68 22.32 -19.99 -11.98
CA VAL A 68 22.70 -18.71 -11.35
C VAL A 68 21.52 -18.25 -10.51
N SER A 69 21.69 -18.29 -9.18
CA SER A 69 20.68 -17.90 -8.21
C SER A 69 20.97 -16.53 -7.59
N LEU A 70 19.92 -15.75 -7.37
CA LEU A 70 19.92 -14.46 -6.70
C LEU A 70 19.07 -14.55 -5.44
N ARG A 71 19.56 -13.99 -4.33
CA ARG A 71 18.82 -13.90 -3.07
C ARG A 71 18.96 -12.49 -2.52
N PHE A 72 17.84 -11.82 -2.31
CA PHE A 72 17.76 -10.52 -1.65
C PHE A 72 17.56 -10.70 -0.14
N GLY A 73 18.33 -9.98 0.65
CA GLY A 73 18.10 -9.85 2.08
C GLY A 73 18.10 -11.19 2.79
N ILE A 74 17.12 -11.40 3.68
CA ILE A 74 16.88 -12.68 4.36
C ILE A 74 16.44 -13.82 3.42
N GLY A 75 16.33 -13.54 2.12
CA GLY A 75 15.99 -14.52 1.09
C GLY A 75 14.48 -14.62 0.86
N LEU A 76 13.72 -13.55 1.10
CA LEU A 76 12.32 -13.49 0.66
C LEU A 76 12.30 -13.48 -0.88
N VAL A 77 12.92 -12.48 -1.50
CA VAL A 77 13.01 -12.47 -2.97
C VAL A 77 14.18 -13.33 -3.44
N ARG A 78 13.86 -14.47 -4.07
CA ARG A 78 14.84 -15.36 -4.71
C ARG A 78 14.53 -15.52 -6.20
N LYS A 79 15.57 -15.59 -7.01
CA LYS A 79 15.48 -15.88 -8.45
C LYS A 79 16.55 -16.88 -8.83
N SER A 80 16.25 -17.74 -9.79
CA SER A 80 17.21 -18.70 -10.33
C SER A 80 17.07 -18.76 -11.84
N TYR A 81 18.20 -18.78 -12.54
CA TYR A 81 18.30 -18.87 -13.99
C TYR A 81 19.19 -20.04 -14.36
N LYS A 82 18.72 -20.95 -15.23
CA LYS A 82 19.53 -22.09 -15.66
C LYS A 82 20.70 -21.62 -16.52
N ILE A 83 21.91 -22.09 -16.24
CA ILE A 83 23.13 -21.81 -17.02
C ILE A 83 22.93 -22.20 -18.50
N SER A 84 22.20 -23.28 -18.77
CA SER A 84 21.89 -23.74 -20.12
C SER A 84 21.10 -22.71 -20.94
N GLU A 85 20.27 -21.88 -20.32
CA GLU A 85 19.47 -20.89 -21.03
C GLU A 85 20.25 -19.61 -21.34
N ILE A 86 21.41 -19.43 -20.70
CA ILE A 86 22.24 -18.24 -20.82
C ILE A 86 23.10 -18.37 -22.08
N LYS A 87 22.98 -17.39 -22.98
CA LYS A 87 23.80 -17.23 -24.19
C LYS A 87 25.15 -16.62 -23.85
N SER A 88 25.15 -15.55 -23.06
CA SER A 88 26.38 -14.89 -22.62
C SER A 88 26.17 -14.14 -21.32
N CYS A 89 27.26 -13.96 -20.56
CA CYS A 89 27.33 -13.08 -19.42
C CYS A 89 28.40 -12.02 -19.71
N LYS A 90 28.08 -10.74 -19.50
CA LYS A 90 29.04 -9.63 -19.69
C LYS A 90 29.02 -8.67 -18.51
N PRO A 91 30.17 -8.13 -18.08
CA PRO A 91 30.19 -7.02 -17.14
C PRO A 91 29.64 -5.77 -17.84
N VAL A 92 28.73 -5.05 -17.18
CA VAL A 92 28.13 -3.82 -17.69
C VAL A 92 28.04 -2.77 -16.59
N THR A 93 28.05 -1.50 -17.01
CA THR A 93 27.80 -0.37 -16.11
C THR A 93 26.47 0.25 -16.47
N ASN A 94 25.58 0.37 -15.47
CA ASN A 94 24.27 0.97 -15.63
C ASN A 94 24.33 2.49 -15.46
N PRO A 95 23.53 3.25 -16.21
CA PRO A 95 23.30 4.66 -15.92
C PRO A 95 22.73 4.86 -14.50
N PRO A 96 23.10 5.96 -13.80
CA PRO A 96 22.67 6.20 -12.42
C PRO A 96 21.15 6.34 -12.26
N TYR A 97 20.44 6.78 -13.30
CA TYR A 97 18.98 6.94 -13.28
C TYR A 97 18.20 5.62 -13.36
N TYR A 98 18.84 4.49 -13.69
CA TYR A 98 18.19 3.17 -13.55
C TYR A 98 17.94 2.81 -12.08
N GLY A 99 18.64 3.47 -11.16
CA GLY A 99 18.39 3.42 -9.73
C GLY A 99 18.67 2.06 -9.10
N ILE A 100 17.94 1.79 -8.02
CA ILE A 100 18.18 0.68 -7.09
C ILE A 100 16.90 -0.16 -6.97
N GLY A 101 17.07 -1.43 -6.63
CA GLY A 101 16.01 -2.39 -6.39
C GLY A 101 15.74 -3.29 -7.58
N ILE A 102 14.48 -3.74 -7.68
CA ILE A 102 13.98 -4.58 -8.77
C ILE A 102 13.30 -3.66 -9.79
N ARG A 103 13.92 -3.48 -10.96
CA ARG A 103 13.45 -2.53 -11.97
C ARG A 103 13.19 -3.22 -13.31
N ILE A 104 12.19 -2.71 -14.03
CA ILE A 104 11.93 -3.06 -15.42
C ILE A 104 12.70 -2.06 -16.27
N LEU A 105 13.53 -2.57 -17.19
CA LEU A 105 14.25 -1.79 -18.20
C LEU A 105 13.56 -1.99 -19.55
N PRO A 106 13.76 -1.08 -20.50
CA PRO A 106 13.27 -1.25 -21.87
C PRO A 106 13.71 -2.59 -22.50
N ASN A 107 14.91 -3.05 -22.15
CA ASN A 107 15.50 -4.28 -22.67
C ASN A 107 15.43 -5.47 -21.71
N GLY A 108 14.87 -5.34 -20.49
CA GLY A 108 15.01 -6.41 -19.50
C GLY A 108 14.63 -6.08 -18.06
N ARG A 109 15.32 -6.71 -17.11
CA ARG A 109 15.13 -6.49 -15.67
C ARG A 109 16.48 -6.22 -14.99
N LEU A 110 16.48 -5.35 -13.98
CA LEU A 110 17.64 -5.06 -13.15
C LEU A 110 17.33 -5.48 -11.72
N TYR A 111 18.25 -6.22 -11.13
CA TYR A 111 18.28 -6.61 -9.74
C TYR A 111 19.49 -5.94 -9.10
N ASN A 112 19.29 -4.86 -8.36
CA ASN A 112 20.39 -4.09 -7.78
C ASN A 112 20.10 -3.71 -6.32
N VAL A 113 21.14 -3.65 -5.49
CA VAL A 113 21.07 -3.12 -4.12
C VAL A 113 21.93 -1.89 -3.91
N THR A 114 23.00 -1.68 -4.70
CA THR A 114 23.88 -0.51 -4.60
C THR A 114 24.79 -0.43 -5.83
N GLY A 115 25.20 0.79 -6.23
CA GLY A 115 26.20 1.01 -7.26
C GLY A 115 25.68 0.85 -8.69
N LEU A 116 26.57 1.08 -9.65
CA LEU A 116 26.25 1.10 -11.09
C LEU A 116 26.71 -0.17 -11.82
N LYS A 117 27.69 -0.87 -11.26
CA LYS A 117 28.27 -2.08 -11.84
C LYS A 117 27.32 -3.27 -11.72
N ALA A 118 27.21 -4.03 -12.80
CA ALA A 118 26.37 -5.22 -12.87
C ALA A 118 26.96 -6.24 -13.85
N ILE A 119 26.43 -7.47 -13.80
CA ILE A 119 26.55 -8.44 -14.89
C ILE A 119 25.25 -8.43 -15.69
N GLU A 120 25.34 -8.56 -17.01
CA GLU A 120 24.20 -8.74 -17.91
C GLU A 120 24.18 -10.18 -18.40
N LEU A 121 23.08 -10.87 -18.10
CA LEU A 121 22.75 -12.19 -18.64
C LEU A 121 21.88 -12.01 -19.88
N GLN A 122 22.39 -12.51 -21.00
CA GLN A 122 21.65 -12.64 -22.24
C GLN A 122 21.21 -14.09 -22.41
N PHE A 123 20.00 -14.33 -22.89
CA PHE A 123 19.42 -15.68 -22.99
C PHE A 123 19.37 -16.16 -24.44
N LYS A 124 19.41 -17.48 -24.67
CA LYS A 124 19.40 -18.07 -26.01
C LYS A 124 18.06 -17.88 -26.73
N TYR A 125 16.96 -18.08 -26.00
CA TYR A 125 15.59 -18.09 -26.56
C TYR A 125 14.72 -16.91 -26.11
N LYS A 126 15.31 -15.91 -25.45
CA LYS A 126 14.58 -14.77 -24.88
C LYS A 126 15.33 -13.47 -25.18
N SER A 127 14.61 -12.49 -25.72
CA SER A 127 15.15 -11.17 -26.04
C SER A 127 15.41 -10.30 -24.81
N SER A 128 14.69 -10.54 -23.70
CA SER A 128 14.86 -9.75 -22.48
C SER A 128 16.16 -10.12 -21.77
N VAL A 129 16.97 -9.13 -21.41
CA VAL A 129 18.18 -9.34 -20.59
C VAL A 129 17.87 -9.29 -19.09
N VAL A 130 18.76 -9.88 -18.29
CA VAL A 130 18.71 -9.76 -16.82
C VAL A 130 20.02 -9.17 -16.35
N ARG A 131 19.95 -7.99 -15.74
CA ARG A 131 21.09 -7.31 -15.11
C ARG A 131 21.10 -7.55 -13.61
N ILE A 132 22.26 -7.85 -13.06
CA ILE A 132 22.43 -8.16 -11.64
C ILE A 132 23.57 -7.30 -11.10
N GLY A 133 23.25 -6.41 -10.17
CA GLY A 133 24.23 -5.56 -9.48
C GLY A 133 25.26 -6.39 -8.74
N THR A 134 26.53 -6.00 -8.85
CA THR A 134 27.64 -6.62 -8.13
C THR A 134 28.83 -5.67 -8.07
N ASN A 135 29.63 -5.78 -7.01
CA ASN A 135 30.92 -5.09 -6.90
C ASN A 135 32.06 -5.81 -7.64
N LYS A 136 31.84 -7.06 -8.06
CA LYS A 136 32.81 -7.92 -8.75
C LYS A 136 32.26 -8.46 -10.09
N PRO A 137 31.87 -7.58 -11.05
CA PRO A 137 31.23 -8.03 -12.27
C PRO A 137 32.17 -8.86 -13.17
N GLU A 138 33.46 -8.56 -13.17
CA GLU A 138 34.45 -9.28 -13.99
C GLU A 138 34.64 -10.73 -13.49
N GLU A 139 34.88 -10.94 -12.19
CA GLU A 139 35.05 -12.27 -11.57
C GLU A 139 33.81 -13.16 -11.82
N ILE A 140 32.61 -12.61 -11.62
CA ILE A 140 31.36 -13.38 -11.77
C ILE A 140 31.10 -13.66 -13.25
N SER A 141 31.38 -12.71 -14.15
CA SER A 141 31.19 -12.92 -15.58
C SER A 141 32.11 -14.00 -16.12
N GLN A 142 33.40 -13.99 -15.74
CA GLN A 142 34.35 -15.04 -16.12
C GLN A 142 33.92 -16.41 -15.60
N LEU A 143 33.48 -16.48 -14.33
CA LEU A 143 32.95 -17.72 -13.75
C LEU A 143 31.76 -18.25 -14.55
N ILE A 144 30.74 -17.43 -14.79
CA ILE A 144 29.54 -17.86 -15.53
C ILE A 144 29.92 -18.28 -16.96
N GLN A 145 30.83 -17.56 -17.61
CA GLN A 145 31.26 -17.87 -18.97
C GLN A 145 32.03 -19.20 -19.03
N SER A 146 32.87 -19.52 -18.04
CA SER A 146 33.52 -20.82 -17.92
C SER A 146 32.51 -21.97 -17.74
N LEU A 147 31.43 -21.74 -16.98
CA LEU A 147 30.36 -22.71 -16.79
C LEU A 147 29.51 -22.91 -18.06
N ILE A 148 29.32 -21.85 -18.86
CA ILE A 148 28.67 -21.95 -20.17
C ILE A 148 29.53 -22.79 -21.13
N ALA A 149 30.82 -22.48 -21.24
CA ALA A 149 31.74 -23.21 -22.12
C ALA A 149 31.88 -24.69 -21.74
N GLY A 150 31.96 -25.00 -20.44
CA GLY A 150 31.99 -26.38 -19.96
C GLY A 150 30.70 -27.17 -20.23
N LYS A 151 29.57 -26.48 -20.45
CA LYS A 151 28.27 -27.10 -20.70
C LYS A 151 27.93 -27.23 -22.19
N GLU A 152 28.54 -26.43 -23.07
CA GLU A 152 28.42 -26.60 -24.53
C GLU A 152 29.04 -27.91 -25.02
N ILE A 153 29.97 -28.50 -24.27
CA ILE A 153 30.59 -29.81 -24.57
C ILE A 153 29.63 -30.99 -24.28
N VAL A 154 28.67 -30.84 -23.34
CA VAL A 154 27.81 -31.95 -22.86
C VAL A 154 26.40 -31.91 -23.48
N ARG A 155 26.04 -30.85 -24.19
CA ARG A 155 24.67 -30.54 -24.61
C ARG A 155 24.33 -31.01 -26.03
N ASN A 156 24.55 -32.29 -26.33
CA ASN A 156 23.85 -32.99 -27.41
C ASN A 156 23.08 -34.17 -26.81
N MET A 157 22.12 -33.89 -25.92
CA MET A 157 20.96 -34.74 -25.66
C MET A 157 20.08 -34.08 -24.60
N THR A 158 18.77 -34.10 -24.84
CA THR A 158 17.64 -33.70 -23.97
C THR A 158 17.48 -32.21 -23.66
N GLU A 159 16.51 -31.60 -24.37
CA GLU A 159 15.85 -30.37 -23.93
C GLU A 159 14.50 -30.70 -23.28
N THR A 160 14.24 -30.07 -22.13
CA THR A 160 12.88 -29.67 -21.76
C THR A 160 12.96 -28.39 -20.94
N SER A 161 12.43 -27.31 -21.51
CA SER A 161 12.35 -26.00 -20.89
C SER A 161 11.13 -25.94 -19.97
N THR A 162 11.35 -25.92 -18.66
CA THR A 162 10.31 -25.67 -17.66
C THR A 162 10.26 -24.18 -17.35
N LYS A 163 9.22 -23.52 -17.87
CA LYS A 163 8.87 -22.11 -17.64
C LYS A 163 8.43 -21.90 -16.19
N ASN A 164 9.32 -21.41 -15.34
CA ASN A 164 8.99 -21.05 -13.96
C ASN A 164 8.05 -19.83 -13.94
N ARG A 165 6.81 -20.03 -13.46
CA ARG A 165 5.80 -18.99 -13.28
C ARG A 165 6.03 -18.29 -11.94
N GLU A 166 6.20 -16.99 -12.02
CA GLU A 166 6.52 -16.11 -10.91
C GLU A 166 5.25 -15.76 -10.13
N THR A 167 5.03 -16.35 -8.96
CA THR A 167 4.00 -15.86 -8.02
C THR A 167 4.66 -14.90 -7.02
N PRO A 168 4.44 -13.58 -7.13
CA PRO A 168 5.09 -12.61 -6.26
C PRO A 168 4.37 -12.56 -4.89
N ILE A 169 4.48 -13.64 -4.12
CA ILE A 169 3.85 -13.80 -2.79
C ILE A 169 4.20 -12.63 -1.87
N TRP A 170 5.39 -12.04 -2.01
CA TRP A 170 5.84 -10.86 -1.28
C TRP A 170 5.00 -9.62 -1.53
N ILE A 171 4.45 -9.44 -2.74
CA ILE A 171 3.54 -8.33 -3.04
C ILE A 171 2.24 -8.50 -2.26
N ALA A 172 1.70 -9.73 -2.19
CA ALA A 172 0.51 -10.02 -1.42
C ALA A 172 0.73 -9.81 0.10
N ILE A 173 1.87 -10.23 0.63
CA ILE A 173 2.23 -10.00 2.05
C ILE A 173 2.42 -8.50 2.32
N PHE A 174 3.11 -7.78 1.43
CA PHE A 174 3.27 -6.33 1.54
C PHE A 174 1.94 -5.59 1.51
N LEU A 175 1.07 -5.92 0.55
CA LEU A 175 -0.28 -5.35 0.46
C LEU A 175 -1.14 -5.72 1.67
N LEU A 176 -1.03 -6.94 2.18
CA LEU A 176 -1.73 -7.36 3.40
C LEU A 176 -1.28 -6.53 4.60
N VAL A 177 0.03 -6.34 4.79
CA VAL A 177 0.56 -5.48 5.86
C VAL A 177 0.05 -4.05 5.71
N VAL A 178 0.11 -3.47 4.50
CA VAL A 178 -0.44 -2.14 4.22
C VAL A 178 -1.94 -2.07 4.53
N VAL A 179 -2.74 -3.05 4.11
CA VAL A 179 -4.19 -3.07 4.38
C VAL A 179 -4.47 -3.19 5.89
N LEU A 180 -3.79 -4.10 6.60
CA LEU A 180 -3.94 -4.28 8.05
C LEU A 180 -3.61 -3.00 8.82
N THR A 181 -2.66 -2.19 8.32
CA THR A 181 -2.29 -0.91 8.92
C THR A 181 -3.33 0.20 8.77
N PHE A 182 -4.23 0.09 7.77
CA PHE A 182 -5.32 1.06 7.58
C PHE A 182 -6.60 0.69 8.36
N ILE A 183 -6.75 -0.56 8.83
CA ILE A 183 -7.94 -1.00 9.59
C ILE A 183 -8.21 -0.13 10.84
N PRO A 184 -7.19 0.25 11.65
CA PRO A 184 -7.42 1.14 12.80
C PRO A 184 -7.81 2.57 12.42
N ASN A 185 -7.52 3.02 11.20
CA ASN A 185 -7.81 4.38 10.72
C ASN A 185 -9.25 4.57 10.25
N PHE A 186 -10.02 3.49 10.07
CA PHE A 186 -11.44 3.54 9.73
C PHE A 186 -12.34 3.74 10.95
N GLN A 187 -11.85 4.39 12.01
CA GLN A 187 -12.63 4.61 13.21
C GLN A 187 -13.50 5.87 13.14
N GLU A 188 -14.79 5.57 12.99
CA GLU A 188 -16.02 6.30 13.32
C GLU A 188 -16.12 7.76 12.88
N THR A 189 -17.25 8.12 12.26
CA THR A 189 -17.66 9.52 12.11
C THR A 189 -17.72 10.15 13.51
N ARG A 190 -16.67 10.86 13.91
CA ARG A 190 -16.66 11.65 15.14
C ARG A 190 -17.39 12.94 14.85
N ALA A 191 -18.70 12.93 15.08
CA ALA A 191 -19.46 14.15 15.16
C ALA A 191 -19.53 14.62 16.61
N GLU A 192 -19.26 15.90 16.78
CA GLU A 192 -19.39 16.67 18.02
C GLU A 192 -20.28 17.86 17.69
N TRP A 193 -21.13 18.26 18.62
CA TRP A 193 -21.98 19.43 18.45
C TRP A 193 -22.02 20.24 19.74
N ASN A 194 -22.33 21.52 19.59
CA ASN A 194 -22.61 22.44 20.68
C ASN A 194 -23.97 23.12 20.39
N ASP A 195 -24.26 24.23 21.06
CA ASP A 195 -25.55 24.93 20.93
C ASP A 195 -25.75 25.60 19.55
N ASN A 196 -24.68 25.78 18.76
CA ASN A 196 -24.69 26.57 17.53
C ASN A 196 -24.34 25.77 16.26
N GLU A 197 -23.56 24.69 16.37
CA GLU A 197 -23.05 23.96 15.21
C GLU A 197 -22.88 22.45 15.45
N LEU A 198 -23.02 21.68 14.36
CA LEU A 198 -22.63 20.28 14.26
C LEU A 198 -21.32 20.16 13.49
N LYS A 199 -20.28 19.65 14.14
CA LYS A 199 -18.96 19.42 13.55
C LYS A 199 -18.72 17.94 13.34
N ILE A 200 -18.68 17.54 12.08
CA ILE A 200 -18.33 16.18 11.64
C ILE A 200 -16.84 16.15 11.31
N LYS A 201 -16.05 15.34 12.02
CA LYS A 201 -14.61 15.16 11.76
C LYS A 201 -14.36 14.03 10.74
N GLY A 202 -13.26 14.13 10.01
CA GLY A 202 -12.79 13.11 9.07
C GLY A 202 -12.48 13.66 7.68
N VAL A 203 -12.14 12.79 6.73
CA VAL A 203 -11.79 13.16 5.34
C VAL A 203 -12.95 13.89 4.62
N TYR A 204 -14.19 13.53 4.96
CA TYR A 204 -15.39 14.22 4.48
C TYR A 204 -15.98 15.21 5.50
N GLY A 205 -15.17 15.56 6.51
CA GLY A 205 -15.57 16.39 7.63
C GLY A 205 -16.08 17.76 7.21
N MET A 206 -16.98 18.30 8.02
CA MET A 206 -17.64 19.58 7.78
C MET A 206 -18.23 20.12 9.08
N THR A 207 -18.43 21.43 9.09
CA THR A 207 -19.15 22.13 10.16
C THR A 207 -20.46 22.65 9.59
N ILE A 208 -21.57 22.37 10.28
CA ILE A 208 -22.92 22.77 9.88
C ILE A 208 -23.46 23.68 10.98
N PRO A 209 -23.52 24.99 10.77
CA PRO A 209 -24.21 25.90 11.69
C PRO A 209 -25.70 25.56 11.73
N PHE A 210 -26.30 25.54 12.92
CA PHE A 210 -27.73 25.22 13.08
C PHE A 210 -28.63 26.24 12.39
N SER A 211 -28.18 27.49 12.25
CA SER A 211 -28.86 28.53 11.49
C SER A 211 -29.02 28.22 9.99
N GLU A 212 -28.19 27.33 9.42
CA GLU A 212 -28.26 26.93 8.01
C GLU A 212 -29.21 25.75 7.77
N ILE A 213 -29.56 25.02 8.83
CA ILE A 213 -30.46 23.88 8.76
C ILE A 213 -31.87 24.39 8.49
N GLU A 214 -32.53 23.85 7.47
CA GLU A 214 -33.94 24.13 7.15
C GLU A 214 -34.86 23.11 7.80
N LEU A 215 -34.44 21.85 7.80
CA LEU A 215 -35.23 20.73 8.29
C LEU A 215 -34.29 19.63 8.81
N ALA A 216 -34.64 19.05 9.94
CA ALA A 216 -34.04 17.83 10.45
C ALA A 216 -35.16 16.83 10.78
N ASP A 217 -35.04 15.59 10.31
CA ASP A 217 -36.02 14.54 10.58
C ASP A 217 -35.36 13.18 10.77
N THR A 218 -36.01 12.28 11.51
CA THR A 218 -35.56 10.89 11.65
C THR A 218 -36.18 10.00 10.59
N VAL A 219 -35.36 9.24 9.88
CA VAL A 219 -35.80 8.21 8.93
C VAL A 219 -35.40 6.83 9.44
N SER A 220 -36.28 5.84 9.24
CA SER A 220 -36.02 4.46 9.66
C SER A 220 -35.17 3.68 8.65
N ASN A 221 -35.17 4.12 7.39
CA ASN A 221 -34.44 3.48 6.30
C ASN A 221 -33.46 4.46 5.65
N ILE A 222 -32.37 3.91 5.15
CA ILE A 222 -31.36 4.65 4.38
C ILE A 222 -31.96 4.99 3.01
N PRO A 223 -31.70 6.17 2.43
CA PRO A 223 -32.14 6.46 1.08
C PRO A 223 -31.59 5.44 0.08
N ALA A 224 -32.36 5.11 -0.96
CA ALA A 224 -31.90 4.20 -2.00
C ALA A 224 -30.68 4.81 -2.72
N ILE A 225 -29.54 4.11 -2.69
CA ILE A 225 -28.28 4.58 -3.25
C ILE A 225 -28.14 4.03 -4.67
N SER A 226 -27.89 4.90 -5.65
CA SER A 226 -27.53 4.50 -7.01
C SER A 226 -26.06 4.07 -7.06
N HIS A 227 -25.14 4.99 -6.77
CA HIS A 227 -23.71 4.71 -6.73
C HIS A 227 -22.95 5.75 -5.90
N ARG A 228 -21.71 5.40 -5.51
CA ARG A 228 -20.77 6.34 -4.88
C ARG A 228 -20.19 7.28 -5.93
N THR A 229 -20.24 8.59 -5.71
CA THR A 229 -19.61 9.58 -6.59
C THR A 229 -18.21 9.94 -6.12
N ASN A 230 -18.03 10.05 -4.81
CA ASN A 230 -16.74 10.13 -4.12
C ASN A 230 -16.99 9.82 -2.63
N GLY A 231 -17.41 8.58 -2.35
CA GLY A 231 -17.79 8.11 -1.03
C GLY A 231 -17.20 6.73 -0.72
N TYR A 232 -16.95 6.47 0.55
CA TYR A 232 -16.51 5.19 1.08
C TYR A 232 -17.70 4.30 1.45
N ALA A 233 -17.74 3.08 0.92
CA ALA A 233 -18.78 2.10 1.22
C ALA A 233 -18.14 0.72 1.43
N PHE A 234 -17.99 0.30 2.69
CA PHE A 234 -17.43 -1.00 3.05
C PHE A 234 -18.07 -1.52 4.34
N GLY A 235 -18.39 -2.82 4.36
CA GLY A 235 -19.09 -3.44 5.48
C GLY A 235 -20.40 -2.70 5.80
N ARG A 236 -20.48 -2.14 7.02
CA ARG A 236 -21.63 -1.35 7.51
C ARG A 236 -21.47 0.16 7.35
N ALA A 237 -20.31 0.67 6.93
CA ALA A 237 -20.06 2.10 6.86
C ALA A 237 -20.36 2.67 5.47
N LEU A 238 -21.02 3.82 5.43
CA LEU A 238 -21.25 4.67 4.26
C LEU A 238 -20.84 6.10 4.63
N ILE A 239 -19.73 6.60 4.07
CA ILE A 239 -19.15 7.90 4.44
C ILE A 239 -18.80 8.69 3.19
N GLY A 240 -19.30 9.93 3.05
CA GLY A 240 -18.94 10.83 1.95
C GLY A 240 -20.07 11.00 0.93
N ASN A 241 -19.73 11.23 -0.33
CA ASN A 241 -20.69 11.67 -1.35
C ASN A 241 -21.28 10.51 -2.15
N PHE A 242 -22.61 10.51 -2.27
CA PHE A 242 -23.38 9.48 -2.96
C PHE A 242 -24.40 10.09 -3.92
N LYS A 243 -24.67 9.39 -5.01
CA LYS A 243 -25.84 9.62 -5.85
C LYS A 243 -26.95 8.67 -5.41
N LEU A 244 -28.14 9.19 -5.19
CA LEU A 244 -29.32 8.44 -4.81
C LEU A 244 -30.05 7.92 -6.07
N ALA A 245 -31.01 7.02 -5.88
CA ALA A 245 -31.75 6.39 -6.96
C ALA A 245 -32.67 7.35 -7.73
N ASP A 246 -33.08 8.45 -7.10
CA ASP A 246 -33.87 9.54 -7.69
C ASP A 246 -32.99 10.58 -8.43
N ASP A 247 -31.75 10.22 -8.73
CA ASP A 247 -30.72 11.05 -9.35
C ASP A 247 -30.22 12.23 -8.50
N SER A 248 -30.75 12.43 -7.29
CA SER A 248 -30.28 13.45 -6.36
C SER A 248 -28.95 13.07 -5.71
N HIS A 249 -28.25 14.08 -5.16
CA HIS A 249 -26.99 13.89 -4.44
C HIS A 249 -27.19 14.05 -2.94
N SER A 250 -26.49 13.24 -2.15
CA SER A 250 -26.47 13.37 -0.69
C SER A 250 -25.10 13.06 -0.13
N LYS A 251 -24.85 13.55 1.09
CA LYS A 251 -23.69 13.14 1.88
C LYS A 251 -24.14 12.18 2.98
N LEU A 252 -23.54 11.02 3.05
CA LEU A 252 -23.88 9.99 4.04
C LEU A 252 -22.77 9.88 5.08
N PHE A 253 -23.16 9.72 6.34
CA PHE A 253 -22.34 9.36 7.48
C PHE A 253 -23.05 8.26 8.26
N ILE A 254 -23.31 7.14 7.56
CA ILE A 254 -24.22 6.10 8.00
C ILE A 254 -23.48 4.83 8.42
N LYS A 255 -23.92 4.26 9.55
CA LYS A 255 -23.70 2.89 9.97
C LYS A 255 -24.97 2.07 9.74
N LYS A 256 -24.95 1.21 8.71
CA LYS A 256 -26.05 0.34 8.33
C LYS A 256 -26.47 -0.57 9.47
N GLY A 257 -27.79 -0.75 9.62
CA GLY A 257 -28.40 -1.67 10.60
C GLY A 257 -28.53 -1.08 12.00
N VAL A 258 -28.40 0.25 12.16
CA VAL A 258 -28.57 0.94 13.44
C VAL A 258 -29.51 2.15 13.27
N PRO A 259 -30.81 1.95 12.97
CA PRO A 259 -31.77 3.05 12.90
C PRO A 259 -32.04 3.66 14.29
N PRO A 260 -32.48 4.94 14.36
CA PRO A 260 -32.84 5.79 13.23
C PRO A 260 -31.63 6.48 12.58
N TYR A 261 -31.87 7.12 11.45
CA TYR A 261 -30.92 8.00 10.78
C TYR A 261 -31.48 9.42 10.77
N VAL A 262 -30.67 10.42 11.06
CA VAL A 262 -31.08 11.83 11.00
C VAL A 262 -30.80 12.36 9.60
N MET A 263 -31.83 12.79 8.90
CA MET A 263 -31.76 13.52 7.64
C MET A 263 -31.75 15.02 7.95
N ILE A 264 -30.71 15.71 7.51
CA ILE A 264 -30.50 17.14 7.70
C ILE A 264 -30.51 17.79 6.32
N LYS A 265 -31.43 18.73 6.10
CA LYS A 265 -31.49 19.56 4.90
C LYS A 265 -31.04 20.97 5.25
N CYS A 266 -30.08 21.50 4.51
CA CYS A 266 -29.56 22.86 4.67
C CYS A 266 -29.83 23.71 3.42
N ARG A 267 -29.95 25.03 3.59
CA ARG A 267 -30.33 25.99 2.52
C ARG A 267 -29.53 25.88 1.21
N LYS A 268 -28.23 25.60 1.29
CA LYS A 268 -27.31 25.62 0.14
C LYS A 268 -26.46 24.36 0.00
N SER A 269 -26.81 23.28 0.71
CA SER A 269 -26.06 22.03 0.71
C SER A 269 -26.93 20.84 0.35
N VAL A 270 -26.31 19.81 -0.21
CA VAL A 270 -26.97 18.51 -0.41
C VAL A 270 -27.46 17.93 0.93
N PRO A 271 -28.58 17.19 0.95
CA PRO A 271 -29.05 16.53 2.16
C PRO A 271 -27.98 15.63 2.79
N ILE A 272 -27.93 15.64 4.11
CA ILE A 272 -26.96 14.90 4.90
C ILE A 272 -27.70 13.86 5.72
N TYR A 273 -27.24 12.61 5.69
CA TYR A 273 -27.79 11.56 6.53
C TYR A 273 -26.72 11.07 7.50
N ILE A 274 -27.04 11.06 8.80
CA ILE A 274 -26.09 10.69 9.85
C ILE A 274 -26.74 9.78 10.90
N ASN A 275 -25.99 8.79 11.37
CA ASN A 275 -26.28 8.09 12.62
C ASN A 275 -25.00 7.67 13.32
N PHE A 276 -25.12 7.24 14.57
CA PHE A 276 -24.03 6.72 15.36
C PHE A 276 -24.21 5.22 15.64
N LYS A 277 -23.15 4.57 16.11
CA LYS A 277 -23.23 3.19 16.62
C LYS A 277 -24.19 3.10 17.81
N ASP A 278 -24.24 4.15 18.61
CA ASP A 278 -25.19 4.31 19.71
C ASP A 278 -26.46 4.98 19.20
N LYS A 279 -27.59 4.30 19.37
CA LYS A 279 -28.91 4.80 19.00
C LYS A 279 -29.27 6.04 19.81
N GLN A 280 -28.94 6.08 21.10
CA GLN A 280 -29.27 7.20 21.98
C GLN A 280 -28.57 8.46 21.51
N LYS A 281 -27.27 8.37 21.21
CA LYS A 281 -26.50 9.49 20.64
C LYS A 281 -27.10 10.07 19.34
N THR A 282 -27.75 9.22 18.54
CA THR A 282 -28.43 9.67 17.32
C THR A 282 -29.71 10.43 17.63
N MET A 283 -30.46 9.98 18.63
CA MET A 283 -31.64 10.68 19.13
C MET A 283 -31.29 12.00 19.82
N ASP A 284 -30.22 12.03 20.61
CA ASP A 284 -29.75 13.24 21.29
C ASP A 284 -29.41 14.33 20.26
N LEU A 285 -28.69 13.97 19.19
CA LEU A 285 -28.44 14.88 18.06
C LEU A 285 -29.74 15.40 17.46
N TYR A 286 -30.69 14.51 17.14
CA TYR A 286 -31.97 14.92 16.56
C TYR A 286 -32.74 15.90 17.48
N GLN A 287 -32.78 15.62 18.78
CA GLN A 287 -33.41 16.49 19.76
C GLN A 287 -32.74 17.86 19.81
N THR A 288 -31.40 17.93 19.83
CA THR A 288 -30.67 19.21 19.79
C THR A 288 -31.00 20.01 18.53
N LEU A 289 -31.06 19.35 17.36
CA LEU A 289 -31.37 20.02 16.09
C LEU A 289 -32.79 20.60 16.04
N ASN A 290 -33.74 19.98 16.75
CA ASN A 290 -35.14 20.43 16.80
C ASN A 290 -35.45 21.38 17.97
N GLN A 291 -34.70 21.31 19.07
CA GLN A 291 -34.84 22.25 20.19
C GLN A 291 -34.53 23.70 19.79
N GLY A 292 -33.68 23.91 18.78
CA GLY A 292 -33.43 25.24 18.18
C GLY A 292 -34.55 25.78 17.28
N LYS A 293 -35.69 25.08 17.13
CA LYS A 293 -36.77 25.43 16.19
C LYS A 293 -38.20 25.33 16.71
N PHE A 294 -38.42 24.89 17.95
CA PHE A 294 -39.78 24.75 18.52
C PHE A 294 -39.88 25.35 19.92
N LEU A 295 -40.05 26.68 19.97
CA LEU A 295 -41.10 27.27 20.80
C LEU A 295 -42.14 27.81 19.81
N PRO A 296 -43.31 27.17 19.62
CA PRO A 296 -44.48 27.96 19.29
C PRO A 296 -44.72 28.87 20.49
N ASP A 297 -44.87 30.16 20.25
CA ASP A 297 -45.44 31.07 21.25
C ASP A 297 -46.70 30.42 21.82
N LEU A 298 -46.61 29.94 23.07
CA LEU A 298 -47.78 29.66 23.87
C LEU A 298 -48.13 30.99 24.52
N ASP A 299 -49.04 31.70 23.86
CA ASP A 299 -49.84 32.75 24.49
C ASP A 299 -50.40 32.22 25.82
N ILE A 300 -49.96 32.83 26.92
CA ILE A 300 -50.74 33.06 28.14
C ILE A 300 -50.52 34.51 28.56
#